data_AF-A0AAD4HVA5-F1
#
_entry.id   AF-A0AAD4HVA5-F1
#
_cell.length_a   1.000
_cell.length_b   1.000
_cell.length_c   1.000
_cell.angle_alpha   90.00
_cell.angle_beta   90.00
_cell.angle_gamma   90.00
#
_symmetry.space_group_name_H-M   'P 1'
#
loop_
_entity.id
_entity.type
_entity.pdbx_description
1 polymer ?
#
loop_
_entity_poly.entity_id
_entity_poly.type
_entity_poly.pdbx_seq_one_letter_code
_entity_poly.pdbx_strand_id
1 'polypeptide(L)'
;MRNENTSTPNGKLHLEPVGAGIQIPPNSARLLLSWGIGPYFEGHIVEPESISFRRWENGATIGFTKLRPNFNETYGAPYYVIHRADFHSALCKLAAQLGVTIITDSNVISYDEAAPSVKTSGGREYSADLVVAADGVRSTARSVVLGGEDKPAQRTGFAAYRAVVKTELMRDDPDTAWLLEQPALNVW
;
A
#
# COMPACT_ATOMS: atom_id res chain seq x y z
N MET A 1 3.91 8.75 -5.89
CA MET A 1 2.49 9.14 -6.10
C MET A 1 2.35 10.50 -5.47
N ARG A 2 1.71 11.48 -6.11
CA ARG A 2 1.39 12.74 -5.42
C ARG A 2 0.33 12.39 -4.38
N ASN A 3 0.67 12.52 -3.09
CA ASN A 3 -0.35 12.64 -2.05
C ASN A 3 -0.95 14.03 -2.26
N GLU A 4 -2.21 14.08 -2.69
CA GLU A 4 -2.96 15.33 -2.70
C GLU A 4 -3.36 15.61 -1.26
N ASN A 5 -2.58 16.45 -0.57
CA ASN A 5 -2.94 16.97 0.73
C ASN A 5 -4.17 17.87 0.56
N THR A 6 -5.34 17.36 0.91
CA THR A 6 -6.55 18.18 1.03
C THR A 6 -6.71 18.56 2.50
N SER A 7 -6.44 19.82 2.82
CA SER A 7 -6.73 20.40 4.13
C SER A 7 -8.25 20.62 4.24
N THR A 8 -8.90 19.96 5.20
CA THR A 8 -10.28 20.30 5.57
C THR A 8 -10.29 21.40 6.64
N PRO A 9 -11.35 22.22 6.74
CA PRO A 9 -11.40 23.40 7.63
C PRO A 9 -11.31 23.11 9.15
N ASN A 10 -11.24 21.84 9.56
CA ASN A 10 -11.36 21.41 10.96
C ASN A 10 -10.06 20.85 11.57
N GLY A 11 -8.90 21.04 10.94
CA GLY A 11 -7.59 20.67 11.54
C GLY A 11 -7.40 19.17 11.82
N LYS A 12 -8.25 18.30 11.28
CA LYS A 12 -8.07 16.84 11.31
C LYS A 12 -7.27 16.39 10.08
N LEU A 13 -6.19 15.66 10.36
CA LEU A 13 -5.24 15.13 9.38
C LEU A 13 -5.93 14.13 8.44
N HIS A 14 -5.87 14.37 7.12
CA HIS A 14 -6.42 13.46 6.10
C HIS A 14 -5.30 13.03 5.14
N LEU A 15 -4.65 11.90 5.44
CA LEU A 15 -3.66 11.26 4.57
C LEU A 15 -4.35 10.13 3.82
N GLU A 16 -5.15 10.44 2.80
CA GLU A 16 -5.75 9.42 1.94
C GLU A 16 -4.95 9.25 0.64
N PRO A 17 -4.21 8.14 0.50
CA PRO A 17 -3.82 7.66 -0.82
C PRO A 17 -5.08 7.47 -1.67
N VAL A 18 -5.14 8.11 -2.83
CA VAL A 18 -6.02 7.66 -3.91
C VAL A 18 -5.57 6.23 -4.27
N GLY A 19 -6.38 5.22 -3.97
CA GLY A 19 -5.96 3.85 -4.23
C GLY A 19 -7.03 2.81 -3.98
N ALA A 20 -7.05 1.79 -4.83
CA ALA A 20 -7.83 0.57 -4.61
C ALA A 20 -7.15 -0.36 -3.57
N GLY A 21 -7.60 -1.61 -3.49
CA GLY A 21 -7.00 -2.63 -2.63
C GLY A 21 -5.51 -2.87 -2.88
N ILE A 22 -4.81 -3.25 -1.81
CA ILE A 22 -3.44 -3.77 -1.83
C ILE A 22 -3.43 -5.16 -1.16
N GLN A 23 -2.58 -6.04 -1.69
CA GLN A 23 -2.37 -7.38 -1.15
C GLN A 23 -1.19 -7.36 -0.17
N ILE A 24 -1.33 -8.06 0.94
CA ILE A 24 -0.29 -8.25 1.96
C ILE A 24 -0.04 -9.76 2.10
N PRO A 25 0.90 -10.32 1.32
CA PRO A 25 1.27 -11.73 1.42
C PRO A 25 2.00 -12.07 2.73
N PRO A 26 2.14 -13.36 3.07
CA PRO A 26 2.69 -13.82 4.36
C PRO A 26 4.07 -13.25 4.74
N ASN A 27 4.96 -13.06 3.76
CA ASN A 27 6.28 -12.49 3.98
C ASN A 27 6.21 -11.06 4.53
N SER A 28 5.24 -10.26 4.09
CA SER A 28 4.98 -8.92 4.64
C SER A 28 4.14 -8.98 5.90
N ALA A 29 3.08 -9.80 5.92
CA ALA A 29 2.17 -9.93 7.05
C ALA A 29 2.90 -10.33 8.34
N ARG A 30 3.83 -11.28 8.26
CA ARG A 30 4.62 -11.73 9.42
C ARG A 30 5.38 -10.59 10.10
N LEU A 31 6.02 -9.72 9.31
CA LEU A 31 6.78 -8.58 9.84
C LEU A 31 5.85 -7.53 10.45
N LEU A 32 4.77 -7.20 9.74
CA LEU A 32 3.78 -6.23 10.20
C LEU A 32 3.12 -6.67 11.52
N LEU A 33 2.76 -7.94 11.63
CA LEU A 33 2.22 -8.51 12.87
C LEU A 33 3.24 -8.48 14.00
N SER A 34 4.52 -8.76 13.73
CA SER A 34 5.58 -8.69 14.75
C SER A 34 5.82 -7.26 15.26
N TRP A 35 5.48 -6.23 14.46
CA TRP A 35 5.52 -4.83 14.88
C TRP A 35 4.28 -4.38 15.66
N GLY A 36 3.28 -5.25 15.81
CA GLY A 36 2.06 -4.93 16.56
C GLY A 36 0.99 -4.20 15.74
N ILE A 37 0.97 -4.33 14.40
CA ILE A 37 -0.04 -3.65 13.56
C ILE A 37 -1.47 -4.19 13.79
N GLY A 38 -1.62 -5.39 14.35
CA GLY A 38 -2.88 -6.15 14.37
C GLY A 38 -4.12 -5.34 14.77
N PRO A 39 -4.11 -4.61 15.90
CA PRO A 39 -5.24 -3.77 16.32
C PRO A 39 -5.62 -2.66 15.33
N TYR A 40 -4.68 -2.20 14.49
CA TYR A 40 -4.92 -1.16 13.49
C TYR A 40 -5.48 -1.72 12.18
N PHE A 41 -5.48 -3.04 11.98
CA PHE A 41 -6.11 -3.71 10.84
C PHE A 41 -7.56 -4.10 11.09
N GLU A 42 -7.98 -4.15 12.35
CA GLU A 42 -9.32 -4.57 12.74
C GLU A 42 -10.40 -3.73 12.04
N GLY A 43 -11.37 -4.39 11.41
CA GLY A 43 -12.46 -3.74 10.66
C GLY A 43 -12.11 -3.28 9.24
N HIS A 44 -10.84 -3.30 8.83
CA HIS A 44 -10.39 -2.82 7.51
C HIS A 44 -9.80 -3.92 6.61
N ILE A 45 -9.45 -5.07 7.19
CA ILE A 45 -8.74 -6.15 6.51
C ILE A 45 -9.67 -7.30 6.15
N VAL A 46 -9.40 -7.93 5.01
CA VAL A 46 -10.05 -9.17 4.58
C VAL A 46 -8.97 -10.24 4.46
N GLU A 47 -9.25 -11.42 5.00
CA GLU A 47 -8.44 -12.63 4.79
C GLU A 47 -9.12 -13.50 3.73
N PRO A 48 -8.74 -13.41 2.44
CA PRO A 48 -9.37 -14.19 1.39
C PRO A 48 -9.10 -15.69 1.58
N GLU A 49 -10.07 -16.52 1.19
CA GLU A 49 -9.96 -17.98 1.23
C GLU A 49 -9.09 -18.52 0.11
N SER A 50 -9.09 -17.85 -1.05
CA SER A 50 -8.33 -18.29 -2.21
C SER A 50 -7.96 -17.16 -3.18
N ILE A 51 -7.00 -17.47 -4.06
CA ILE A 51 -6.78 -16.75 -5.33
C ILE A 51 -7.32 -17.64 -6.44
N SER A 52 -8.40 -17.23 -7.09
CA SER A 52 -9.07 -17.96 -8.18
C SER A 52 -8.70 -17.35 -9.52
N PHE A 53 -8.07 -18.16 -10.38
CA PHE A 53 -7.82 -17.80 -11.77
C PHE A 53 -9.03 -18.22 -12.61
N ARG A 54 -9.57 -17.27 -13.35
CA ARG A 54 -10.76 -17.39 -14.18
C ARG A 54 -10.40 -17.07 -15.61
N ARG A 55 -11.17 -17.63 -16.54
CA ARG A 55 -11.05 -17.31 -17.96
C ARG A 55 -11.78 -16.00 -18.24
N TRP A 56 -11.08 -15.02 -18.84
CA TRP A 56 -11.69 -13.74 -19.20
C TRP A 56 -12.95 -13.84 -20.07
N GLU A 57 -13.03 -14.82 -20.99
CA GLU A 57 -14.14 -14.94 -21.96
C GLU A 57 -15.48 -15.33 -21.31
N ASN A 58 -15.46 -16.16 -20.27
CA ASN A 58 -16.68 -16.78 -19.73
C ASN A 58 -16.70 -16.97 -18.20
N GLY A 59 -15.66 -16.52 -17.50
CA GLY A 59 -15.54 -16.60 -16.05
C GLY A 59 -15.34 -17.99 -15.44
N ALA A 60 -15.19 -19.02 -16.28
CA ALA A 60 -14.94 -20.37 -15.81
C ALA A 60 -13.64 -20.42 -15.01
N THR A 61 -13.67 -21.09 -13.86
CA THR A 61 -12.48 -21.30 -13.02
C THR A 61 -11.48 -22.19 -13.77
N ILE A 62 -10.26 -21.69 -13.95
CA ILE A 62 -9.12 -22.44 -14.51
C ILE A 62 -8.40 -23.19 -13.39
N GLY A 63 -8.26 -22.56 -12.23
CA GLY A 63 -7.59 -23.12 -11.05
C GLY A 63 -7.61 -22.16 -9.88
N PHE A 64 -7.16 -22.61 -8.72
CA PHE A 64 -7.10 -21.78 -7.53
C PHE A 64 -5.91 -22.12 -6.62
N THR A 65 -5.47 -21.12 -5.87
CA THR A 65 -4.57 -21.29 -4.73
C THR A 65 -5.37 -21.12 -3.45
N LYS A 66 -5.46 -22.17 -2.64
CA LYS A 66 -6.11 -22.11 -1.33
C LYS A 66 -5.21 -21.38 -0.34
N LEU A 67 -5.71 -20.28 0.22
CA LEU A 67 -4.99 -19.43 1.17
C LEU A 67 -5.27 -19.87 2.61
N ARG A 68 -6.53 -20.14 2.98
CA ARG A 68 -6.88 -20.61 4.34
C ARG A 68 -7.14 -22.12 4.40
N PRO A 69 -6.67 -22.85 5.43
CA PRO A 69 -5.70 -22.44 6.46
C PRO A 69 -4.23 -22.52 5.98
N ASN A 70 -4.01 -23.04 4.76
CA ASN A 70 -2.73 -23.49 4.22
C ASN A 70 -1.58 -22.47 4.35
N PHE A 71 -1.83 -21.19 4.09
CA PHE A 71 -0.77 -20.17 4.11
C PHE A 71 -0.30 -19.87 5.53
N ASN A 72 -1.23 -19.83 6.50
CA ASN A 72 -0.86 -19.61 7.89
C ASN A 72 -0.01 -20.78 8.42
N GLU A 73 -0.40 -22.02 8.09
CA GLU A 73 0.33 -23.23 8.49
C GLU A 73 1.70 -23.33 7.80
N THR A 74 1.78 -23.03 6.51
CA THR A 74 3.01 -23.21 5.70
C THR A 74 4.00 -22.06 5.89
N TYR A 75 3.51 -20.82 5.99
CA TYR A 75 4.36 -19.62 5.97
C TYR A 75 4.39 -18.86 7.32
N GLY A 76 3.61 -19.30 8.30
CA GLY A 76 3.55 -18.70 9.64
C GLY A 76 2.85 -17.34 9.70
N ALA A 77 2.14 -16.95 8.64
CA ALA A 77 1.31 -15.76 8.60
C ALA A 77 0.22 -15.88 7.52
N PRO A 78 -0.94 -15.22 7.73
CA PRO A 78 -2.03 -15.21 6.76
C PRO A 78 -1.72 -14.34 5.54
N TYR A 79 -2.57 -14.46 4.53
CA TYR A 79 -2.61 -13.57 3.37
C TYR A 79 -3.75 -12.57 3.58
N TYR A 80 -3.47 -11.28 3.48
CA TYR A 80 -4.48 -10.25 3.65
C TYR A 80 -4.69 -9.41 2.40
N VAL A 81 -5.86 -8.81 2.30
CA VAL A 81 -6.13 -7.67 1.42
C VAL A 81 -6.80 -6.55 2.21
N ILE A 82 -6.46 -5.31 1.87
CA ILE A 82 -6.90 -4.12 2.59
C ILE A 82 -6.94 -2.94 1.62
N HIS A 83 -7.80 -1.96 1.87
CA HIS A 83 -7.78 -0.71 1.13
C HIS A 83 -6.46 0.02 1.36
N ARG A 84 -5.80 0.53 0.30
CA ARG A 84 -4.47 1.15 0.43
C ARG A 84 -4.47 2.31 1.43
N ALA A 85 -5.55 3.08 1.49
CA ALA A 85 -5.66 4.19 2.45
C ALA A 85 -5.71 3.72 3.90
N ASP A 86 -6.47 2.66 4.18
CA ASP A 86 -6.55 2.09 5.53
C ASP A 86 -5.23 1.47 5.96
N PHE A 87 -4.54 0.78 5.04
CA PHE A 87 -3.20 0.24 5.30
C PHE A 87 -2.19 1.36 5.66
N HIS A 88 -2.18 2.44 4.90
CA HIS A 88 -1.31 3.59 5.17
C HIS A 88 -1.67 4.26 6.50
N SER A 89 -2.95 4.47 6.78
CA SER A 89 -3.45 5.04 8.03
C SER A 89 -3.05 4.19 9.23
N ALA A 90 -3.17 2.86 9.14
CA ALA A 90 -2.73 1.93 10.17
C ALA A 90 -1.22 2.06 10.47
N LEU A 91 -0.39 2.13 9.43
CA LEU A 91 1.05 2.32 9.58
C LEU A 91 1.40 3.67 10.22
N CYS A 92 0.76 4.75 9.81
CA CYS A 92 0.97 6.07 10.42
C CYS A 92 0.57 6.10 11.90
N LYS A 93 -0.57 5.48 12.25
CA LYS A 93 -1.02 5.38 13.64
C LYS A 93 -0.04 4.59 14.50
N LEU A 94 0.40 3.42 14.02
CA LEU A 94 1.41 2.61 14.72
C LEU A 94 2.72 3.38 14.88
N ALA A 95 3.23 4.01 13.81
CA ALA A 95 4.46 4.79 13.87
C ALA A 95 4.37 5.94 14.90
N ALA A 96 3.27 6.70 14.89
CA ALA A 96 3.04 7.75 15.88
C ALA A 96 2.96 7.20 17.32
N GLN A 97 2.28 6.07 17.51
CA GLN A 97 2.21 5.39 18.81
C GLN A 97 3.58 4.91 19.31
N LEU A 98 4.49 4.54 18.40
CA LEU A 98 5.88 4.19 18.70
C LEU A 98 6.79 5.42 18.87
N GLY A 99 6.25 6.63 18.81
CA GLY A 99 6.99 7.88 19.03
C GLY A 99 7.66 8.47 17.78
N VAL A 100 7.36 7.96 16.58
CA VAL A 100 7.87 8.54 15.33
C VAL A 100 7.25 9.91 15.10
N THR A 101 8.08 10.93 14.89
CA THR A 101 7.63 12.27 14.51
C THR A 101 7.31 12.29 13.01
N ILE A 102 6.03 12.51 12.68
CA ILE A 102 5.56 12.60 11.30
C ILE A 102 5.36 14.08 10.94
N ILE A 103 6.12 14.56 9.96
CA ILE A 103 6.04 15.94 9.46
C ILE A 103 5.45 15.92 8.05
N THR A 104 4.24 16.46 7.88
CA THR A 104 3.59 16.61 6.57
C THR A 104 4.00 17.91 5.90
N ASP A 105 3.59 18.10 4.64
CA ASP A 105 3.87 19.31 3.86
C ASP A 105 5.37 19.65 3.76
N SER A 106 6.21 18.63 3.93
CA SER A 106 7.66 18.74 4.06
C SER A 106 8.35 18.01 2.91
N ASN A 107 8.01 18.36 1.68
CA ASN A 107 8.57 17.73 0.49
C ASN A 107 10.08 17.97 0.40
N VAL A 108 10.87 16.90 0.49
CA VAL A 108 12.33 16.91 0.33
C VAL A 108 12.67 17.10 -1.15
N ILE A 109 13.57 18.04 -1.44
CA ILE A 109 13.96 18.42 -2.80
C ILE A 109 15.45 18.19 -3.09
N SER A 110 16.28 18.05 -2.06
CA SER A 110 17.69 17.71 -2.22
C SER A 110 18.23 16.95 -1.01
N TYR A 111 19.28 16.19 -1.24
CA TYR A 111 19.99 15.37 -0.27
C TYR A 111 21.47 15.76 -0.32
N ASP A 112 22.11 15.90 0.84
CA ASP A 112 23.55 16.06 0.96
C ASP A 112 24.17 14.72 1.39
N GLU A 113 25.10 14.21 0.58
CA GLU A 113 25.79 12.94 0.83
C GLU A 113 26.99 13.11 1.78
N ALA A 114 27.63 14.28 1.77
CA ALA A 114 28.81 14.55 2.58
C ALA A 114 28.44 14.87 4.03
N ALA A 115 27.30 15.57 4.21
CA ALA A 115 26.67 15.77 5.50
C ALA A 115 25.26 15.17 5.43
N PRO A 116 24.94 14.07 6.12
CA PRO A 116 23.65 13.37 6.00
C PRO A 116 22.46 14.28 6.36
N SER A 117 22.00 15.05 5.38
CA SER A 117 20.99 16.09 5.52
C SER A 117 20.06 16.14 4.32
N VAL A 118 18.88 16.71 4.55
CA VAL A 118 17.87 16.92 3.52
C VAL A 118 17.37 18.35 3.57
N LYS A 119 17.13 18.93 2.38
CA LYS A 119 16.49 20.23 2.24
C LYS A 119 15.07 20.05 1.70
N THR A 120 14.15 20.80 2.27
CA THR A 120 12.75 20.80 1.87
C THR A 120 12.41 21.98 0.98
N SER A 121 11.32 21.85 0.22
CA SER A 121 10.79 22.92 -0.63
C SER A 121 10.41 24.20 0.14
N GLY A 122 10.10 24.09 1.43
CA GLY A 122 9.89 25.24 2.34
C GLY A 122 11.17 25.91 2.82
N GLY A 123 12.35 25.47 2.34
CA GLY A 123 13.65 26.02 2.71
C GLY A 123 14.25 25.47 4.00
N ARG A 124 13.51 24.64 4.75
CA ARG A 124 14.00 24.00 5.97
C ARG A 124 14.97 22.87 5.65
N GLU A 125 16.02 22.78 6.47
CA GLU A 125 17.02 21.72 6.44
C GLU A 125 16.93 20.84 7.69
N TYR A 126 17.15 19.54 7.51
CA TYR A 126 17.19 18.56 8.59
C TYR A 126 18.48 17.74 8.45
N SER A 127 19.23 17.61 9.54
CA SER A 127 20.42 16.76 9.64
C SER A 127 20.13 15.55 10.53
N ALA A 128 20.70 14.40 10.21
CA ALA A 128 20.56 13.15 10.96
C ALA A 128 21.80 12.27 10.79
N ASP A 129 21.94 11.20 11.58
CA ASP A 129 23.05 10.24 11.40
C ASP A 129 22.90 9.41 10.11
N LEU A 130 21.66 9.22 9.64
CA LEU A 130 21.32 8.47 8.43
C LEU A 130 20.04 9.03 7.81
N VAL A 131 20.03 9.14 6.49
CA VAL A 131 18.83 9.46 5.71
C VAL A 131 18.36 8.22 4.96
N VAL A 132 17.13 7.79 5.21
CA VAL A 132 16.48 6.71 4.45
C VAL A 132 15.51 7.33 3.45
N ALA A 133 15.88 7.29 2.16
CA ALA A 133 15.01 7.75 1.09
C ALA A 133 13.98 6.69 0.71
N ALA A 134 12.72 6.90 1.13
CA ALA A 134 11.57 6.07 0.79
C ALA A 134 10.54 6.81 -0.10
N ASP A 135 11.04 7.59 -1.06
CA ASP A 135 10.30 8.54 -1.92
C ASP A 135 9.71 7.90 -3.22
N GLY A 136 9.83 6.58 -3.35
CA GLY A 136 9.10 5.78 -4.33
C GLY A 136 9.67 5.82 -5.76
N VAL A 137 8.86 5.39 -6.74
CA VAL A 137 9.33 5.11 -8.12
C VAL A 137 9.92 6.30 -8.89
N ARG A 138 9.64 7.54 -8.44
CA ARG A 138 10.17 8.78 -9.02
C ARG A 138 11.17 9.44 -8.06
N SER A 139 11.92 8.62 -7.33
CA SER A 139 12.86 9.04 -6.31
C SER A 139 13.84 10.08 -6.84
N THR A 140 13.99 11.20 -6.12
CA THR A 140 15.04 12.20 -6.40
C THR A 140 16.34 11.83 -5.71
N ALA A 141 16.29 11.08 -4.60
CA ALA A 141 17.45 10.54 -3.93
C ALA A 141 18.23 9.54 -4.79
N ARG A 142 17.54 8.79 -5.65
CA ARG A 142 18.16 7.78 -6.52
C ARG A 142 19.26 8.35 -7.40
N SER A 143 19.09 9.54 -7.97
CA SER A 143 20.14 10.20 -8.76
C SER A 143 21.36 10.57 -7.92
N VAL A 144 21.18 10.92 -6.64
CA VAL A 144 22.31 11.21 -5.74
C VAL A 144 23.14 9.95 -5.52
N VAL A 145 22.49 8.84 -5.17
CA VAL A 145 23.15 7.54 -4.92
C VAL A 145 23.83 6.98 -6.18
N LEU A 146 23.27 7.21 -7.36
CA LEU A 146 23.81 6.71 -8.62
C LEU A 146 24.78 7.67 -9.33
N GLY A 147 25.20 8.76 -8.68
CA GLY A 147 26.16 9.71 -9.27
C GLY A 147 25.61 10.51 -10.45
N GLY A 148 24.30 10.80 -10.45
CA GLY A 148 23.61 11.62 -11.43
C GLY A 148 22.85 10.85 -12.51
N GLU A 149 23.15 9.56 -12.70
CA GLU A 149 22.48 8.74 -13.72
C GLU A 149 21.29 7.97 -13.15
N ASP A 150 20.08 8.45 -13.41
CA ASP A 150 18.85 7.67 -13.19
C ASP A 150 18.29 7.20 -14.53
N LYS A 151 18.31 5.88 -14.76
CA LYS A 151 17.76 5.30 -15.98
C LYS A 151 16.24 5.32 -15.92
N PRO A 152 15.56 5.86 -16.95
CA PRO A 152 14.11 5.88 -16.98
C PRO A 152 13.55 4.46 -16.96
N ALA A 153 12.39 4.29 -16.32
CA ALA A 153 11.68 3.02 -16.34
C ALA A 153 11.36 2.61 -17.78
N GLN A 154 11.56 1.33 -18.08
CA GLN A 154 11.17 0.77 -19.37
C GLN A 154 9.64 0.67 -19.43
N ARG A 155 9.06 1.14 -20.54
CA ARG A 155 7.63 1.03 -20.78
C ARG A 155 7.27 -0.43 -21.07
N THR A 156 6.32 -0.97 -20.31
CA THR A 156 5.87 -2.36 -20.48
C THR A 156 4.88 -2.53 -21.64
N GLY A 157 4.25 -1.44 -22.11
CA GLY A 157 3.14 -1.48 -23.05
C GLY A 157 1.78 -1.80 -22.40
N PHE A 158 1.74 -1.98 -21.08
CA PHE A 158 0.52 -2.28 -20.32
C PHE A 158 0.10 -1.09 -19.44
N ALA A 159 -1.20 -0.95 -19.24
CA ALA A 159 -1.80 -0.04 -18.27
C ALA A 159 -2.74 -0.80 -17.35
N ALA A 160 -2.88 -0.35 -16.11
CA ALA A 160 -3.77 -0.96 -15.12
C ALA A 160 -4.83 0.05 -14.69
N TYR A 161 -6.08 -0.24 -15.00
CA TYR A 161 -7.24 0.49 -14.48
C TYR A 161 -7.60 -0.05 -13.10
N ARG A 162 -8.00 0.84 -12.20
CA ARG A 162 -8.40 0.48 -10.84
C ARG A 162 -9.63 1.28 -10.45
N ALA A 163 -10.57 0.60 -9.81
CA ALA A 163 -11.78 1.19 -9.26
C ALA A 163 -12.10 0.51 -7.92
N VAL A 164 -12.91 1.18 -7.12
CA VAL A 164 -13.54 0.62 -5.92
C VAL A 164 -15.04 0.71 -6.15
N VAL A 165 -15.75 -0.37 -5.88
CA VAL A 165 -17.20 -0.46 -6.02
C VAL A 165 -17.80 -0.68 -4.65
N LYS A 166 -18.93 -0.02 -4.36
CA LYS A 166 -19.68 -0.22 -3.13
C LYS A 166 -20.19 -1.66 -3.09
N THR A 167 -19.96 -2.35 -1.97
CA THR A 167 -20.35 -3.75 -1.79
C THR A 167 -21.86 -3.95 -1.91
N GLU A 168 -22.67 -2.96 -1.53
CA GLU A 168 -24.13 -3.01 -1.66
C GLU A 168 -24.54 -3.09 -3.13
N LEU A 169 -23.91 -2.29 -4.01
CA LEU A 169 -24.20 -2.30 -5.45
C LEU A 169 -23.82 -3.64 -6.09
N MET A 170 -22.71 -4.24 -5.65
CA MET A 170 -22.33 -5.58 -6.12
C MET A 170 -23.30 -6.66 -5.64
N ARG A 171 -23.85 -6.51 -4.43
CA ARG A 171 -24.79 -7.48 -3.86
C ARG A 171 -26.13 -7.47 -4.58
N ASP A 172 -26.57 -6.29 -5.03
CA ASP A 172 -27.85 -6.08 -5.69
C ASP A 172 -27.81 -6.46 -7.19
N ASP A 173 -26.63 -6.74 -7.74
CA ASP A 173 -26.43 -7.12 -9.14
C ASP A 173 -26.20 -8.65 -9.28
N PRO A 174 -27.10 -9.40 -9.96
CA PRO A 174 -26.96 -10.84 -10.15
C PRO A 174 -25.64 -11.29 -10.79
N ASP A 175 -25.02 -10.46 -11.63
CA ASP A 175 -23.77 -10.81 -12.33
C ASP A 175 -22.55 -10.72 -11.40
N THR A 176 -22.66 -10.03 -10.26
CA THR A 176 -21.54 -9.79 -9.34
C THR A 176 -21.79 -10.25 -7.91
N ALA A 177 -23.04 -10.52 -7.51
CA ALA A 177 -23.38 -10.93 -6.15
C ALA A 177 -22.61 -12.16 -5.67
N TRP A 178 -22.40 -13.13 -6.56
CA TRP A 178 -21.66 -14.36 -6.27
C TRP A 178 -20.19 -14.10 -5.88
N LEU A 179 -19.58 -12.98 -6.30
CA LEU A 179 -18.22 -12.60 -5.91
C LEU A 179 -18.11 -12.27 -4.41
N LEU A 180 -19.24 -12.00 -3.75
CA LEU A 180 -19.31 -11.65 -2.34
C LEU A 180 -19.61 -12.83 -1.42
N GLU A 181 -19.98 -14.00 -1.97
CA GLU A 181 -20.35 -15.19 -1.20
C GLU A 181 -19.15 -15.79 -0.47
N GLN A 182 -18.00 -15.81 -1.14
CA GLN A 182 -16.72 -16.26 -0.58
C GLN A 182 -15.67 -15.17 -0.82
N PRO A 183 -15.02 -14.66 0.24
CA PRO A 183 -13.97 -13.67 0.08
C PRO A 183 -12.79 -14.30 -0.66
N ALA A 184 -12.63 -13.96 -1.94
CA ALA A 184 -11.59 -14.51 -2.80
C ALA A 184 -11.01 -13.42 -3.71
N LEU A 185 -9.76 -13.61 -4.10
CA LEU A 185 -9.13 -12.81 -5.15
C LEU A 185 -9.44 -13.45 -6.50
N ASN A 186 -10.30 -12.80 -7.29
CA ASN A 186 -10.66 -13.27 -8.62
C ASN A 186 -9.77 -12.59 -9.67
N VAL A 187 -8.99 -13.39 -10.41
CA VAL A 187 -8.07 -12.96 -11.47
C VAL A 187 -8.59 -13.49 -12.79
N TRP A 188 -8.84 -12.61 -13.76
CA TRP A 188 -9.50 -12.92 -15.04
C TRP A 188 -8.52 -12.91 -16.22
#